data_AF-A0A955AQP0-F1
#
_entry.id   AF-A0A955AQP0-F1
#
_cell.length_a   1.000
_cell.length_b   1.000
_cell.length_c   1.000
_cell.angle_alpha   90.00
_cell.angle_beta   90.00
_cell.angle_gamma   90.00
#
_symmetry.space_group_name_H-M   'P 1'
#
loop_
_entity.id
_entity.type
_entity.pdbx_description
1 polymer ?
#
loop_
_entity_poly.entity_id
_entity_poly.type
_entity_poly.pdbx_seq_one_letter_code
_entity_poly.pdbx_strand_id
1 'polypeptide(L)'
;MSSFIDQVAEEHDFPVQVFNDLTQQAKWAVMLEVARGLLSEEFEPVELTAINEGAVACLFNVAAELAQLEVDGNRLFPDEPEEYEVRYTILEAVSELLEADGAELDQLPDIACDDHSEWQLMVECLADAVLWDDDFELGDVLVDEDPDDAHARKEMFGIDQNYFTAIAPDPSDQEVKKIIAELRDYCVPY
;
A
#
# COMPACT_ATOMS: atom_id res chain seq x y z
N MET A 1 -4.46 2.39 -9.16
CA MET A 1 -5.53 2.40 -8.13
C MET A 1 -6.89 1.83 -8.57
N SER A 2 -7.40 2.02 -9.80
CA SER A 2 -8.72 1.48 -10.19
C SER A 2 -8.83 -0.04 -9.98
N SER A 3 -7.79 -0.80 -10.34
CA SER A 3 -7.77 -2.26 -10.13
C SER A 3 -7.74 -2.65 -8.63
N PHE A 4 -7.11 -1.85 -7.76
CA PHE A 4 -7.13 -2.10 -6.32
C PHE A 4 -8.51 -1.86 -5.71
N ILE A 5 -9.23 -0.83 -6.16
CA ILE A 5 -10.64 -0.62 -5.78
C ILE A 5 -11.47 -1.85 -6.15
N ASP A 6 -11.25 -2.42 -7.34
CA ASP A 6 -11.98 -3.61 -7.76
C ASP A 6 -11.61 -4.83 -6.89
N GLN A 7 -10.32 -5.01 -6.56
CA GLN A 7 -9.90 -6.07 -5.64
C GLN A 7 -10.55 -5.94 -4.25
N VAL A 8 -10.59 -4.74 -3.69
CA VAL A 8 -11.22 -4.53 -2.38
C VAL A 8 -12.74 -4.73 -2.46
N ALA A 9 -13.38 -4.44 -3.60
CA ALA A 9 -14.79 -4.71 -3.80
C ALA A 9 -15.13 -6.21 -3.89
N GLU A 10 -14.17 -7.05 -4.29
CA GLU A 10 -14.34 -8.49 -4.49
C GLU A 10 -14.03 -9.34 -3.25
N GLU A 11 -13.75 -8.72 -2.08
CA GLU A 11 -13.42 -9.42 -0.82
C GLU A 11 -12.23 -10.41 -0.96
N HIS A 12 -11.10 -9.94 -1.50
CA HIS A 12 -9.88 -10.76 -1.61
C HIS A 12 -9.07 -10.83 -0.30
N ASP A 13 -8.31 -11.92 -0.15
CA ASP A 13 -7.23 -12.05 0.84
C ASP A 13 -6.01 -11.28 0.34
N PHE A 14 -5.61 -10.25 1.09
CA PHE A 14 -4.40 -9.47 0.83
C PHE A 14 -3.18 -10.11 1.53
N PRO A 15 -1.94 -9.81 1.12
CA PRO A 15 -0.75 -10.36 1.80
C PRO A 15 -0.53 -9.79 3.21
N VAL A 16 -1.28 -8.78 3.65
CA VAL A 16 -1.11 -8.10 4.93
C VAL A 16 -2.24 -8.46 5.89
N GLN A 17 -1.91 -9.21 6.95
CA GLN A 17 -2.90 -9.80 7.86
C GLN A 17 -3.73 -8.75 8.62
N VAL A 18 -3.08 -7.71 9.18
CA VAL A 18 -3.79 -6.65 9.92
C VAL A 18 -4.84 -5.93 9.07
N PHE A 19 -4.62 -5.85 7.75
CA PHE A 19 -5.61 -5.31 6.82
C PHE A 19 -6.72 -6.31 6.52
N ASN A 20 -6.40 -7.61 6.40
CA ASN A 20 -7.40 -8.66 6.21
C ASN A 20 -8.37 -8.81 7.37
N ASP A 21 -7.91 -8.57 8.61
CA ASP A 21 -8.74 -8.66 9.81
C ASP A 21 -9.82 -7.56 9.89
N LEU A 22 -9.71 -6.52 9.06
CA LEU A 22 -10.70 -5.46 8.98
C LEU A 22 -12.00 -5.94 8.32
N THR A 23 -13.12 -5.39 8.76
CA THR A 23 -14.38 -5.51 8.03
C THR A 23 -14.26 -4.84 6.67
N GLN A 24 -15.07 -5.27 5.70
CA GLN A 24 -15.05 -4.69 4.36
C GLN A 24 -15.29 -3.17 4.37
N GLN A 25 -16.20 -2.70 5.25
CA GLN A 25 -16.48 -1.28 5.46
C GLN A 25 -15.26 -0.52 6.00
N ALA A 26 -14.56 -1.11 6.97
CA ALA A 26 -13.34 -0.54 7.54
C ALA A 26 -12.19 -0.47 6.51
N LYS A 27 -12.02 -1.51 5.67
CA LYS A 27 -11.05 -1.49 4.55
C LYS A 27 -11.25 -0.26 3.67
N TRP A 28 -12.50 0.04 3.28
CA TRP A 28 -12.82 1.24 2.48
C TRP A 28 -12.44 2.54 3.18
N ALA A 29 -12.76 2.68 4.47
CA ALA A 29 -12.46 3.90 5.21
C ALA A 29 -10.96 4.13 5.36
N VAL A 30 -10.22 3.09 5.79
CA VAL A 30 -8.77 3.16 5.97
C VAL A 30 -8.07 3.48 4.65
N MET A 31 -8.49 2.87 3.54
CA MET A 31 -7.94 3.22 2.22
C MET A 31 -8.14 4.68 1.85
N LEU A 32 -9.30 5.27 2.17
CA LEU A 32 -9.52 6.68 1.88
C LEU A 32 -8.65 7.58 2.76
N GLU A 33 -8.46 7.23 4.03
CA GLU A 33 -7.56 7.95 4.92
C GLU A 33 -6.13 7.90 4.40
N VAL A 34 -5.64 6.71 4.03
CA VAL A 34 -4.32 6.52 3.44
C VAL A 34 -4.18 7.27 2.11
N ALA A 35 -5.17 7.15 1.21
CA ALA A 35 -5.13 7.86 -0.08
C ALA A 35 -5.07 9.38 0.10
N ARG A 36 -5.84 9.94 1.05
CA ARG A 36 -5.77 11.36 1.38
C ARG A 36 -4.39 11.76 1.91
N GLY A 37 -3.84 10.99 2.84
CA GLY A 37 -2.53 11.26 3.43
C GLY A 37 -1.36 11.15 2.43
N LEU A 38 -1.47 10.26 1.45
CA LEU A 38 -0.43 10.05 0.43
C LEU A 38 -0.56 10.97 -0.78
N LEU A 39 -1.77 11.27 -1.23
CA LEU A 39 -2.01 11.91 -2.53
C LEU A 39 -2.49 13.36 -2.45
N SER A 40 -2.69 13.90 -1.24
CA SER A 40 -3.21 15.26 -1.07
C SER A 40 -2.45 16.05 -0.02
N GLU A 41 -1.89 17.19 -0.43
CA GLU A 41 -1.28 18.16 0.48
C GLU A 41 -2.31 18.86 1.39
N GLU A 42 -3.61 18.72 1.12
CA GLU A 42 -4.66 19.34 1.93
C GLU A 42 -4.89 18.62 3.27
N PHE A 43 -4.49 17.35 3.37
CA PHE A 43 -4.68 16.52 4.55
C PHE A 43 -3.36 16.30 5.28
N GLU A 44 -3.44 16.18 6.61
CA GLU A 44 -2.28 15.78 7.40
C GLU A 44 -1.93 14.31 7.08
N PRO A 45 -0.64 13.93 7.15
CA PRO A 45 -0.25 12.52 7.08
C PRO A 45 -1.03 11.69 8.10
N VAL A 46 -1.39 10.46 7.72
CA VAL A 46 -2.11 9.54 8.59
C VAL A 46 -1.28 9.20 9.84
N GLU A 47 -1.96 8.93 10.95
CA GLU A 47 -1.30 8.47 12.16
C GLU A 47 -0.64 7.10 11.93
N LEU A 48 0.58 6.94 12.44
CA LEU A 48 1.34 5.69 12.37
C LEU A 48 0.71 4.66 13.31
N THR A 49 -0.15 3.82 12.74
CA THR A 49 -0.84 2.73 13.43
C THR A 49 -0.71 1.47 12.58
N ALA A 50 -0.79 0.29 13.20
CA ALA A 50 -0.69 -0.98 12.48
C ALA A 50 -1.71 -1.09 11.33
N ILE A 51 -2.90 -0.51 11.52
CA ILE A 51 -3.98 -0.50 10.52
C ILE A 51 -3.62 0.36 9.31
N ASN A 52 -3.12 1.58 9.54
CA ASN A 52 -2.79 2.51 8.46
C ASN A 52 -1.55 2.05 7.69
N GLU A 53 -0.50 1.63 8.41
CA GLU A 53 0.72 1.11 7.79
C GLU A 53 0.45 -0.21 7.06
N GLY A 54 -0.36 -1.10 7.64
CA GLY A 54 -0.77 -2.32 6.95
C GLY A 54 -1.59 -2.05 5.67
N ALA A 55 -2.40 -0.99 5.65
CA ALA A 55 -3.11 -0.57 4.44
C ALA A 55 -2.18 0.03 3.38
N VAL A 56 -1.17 0.80 3.79
CA VAL A 56 -0.10 1.31 2.90
C VAL A 56 0.70 0.13 2.32
N ALA A 57 1.13 -0.82 3.15
CA ALA A 57 1.85 -2.01 2.72
C ALA A 57 1.00 -2.83 1.72
N CYS A 58 -0.30 -2.94 1.96
CA CYS A 58 -1.24 -3.61 1.06
C CYS A 58 -1.30 -2.93 -0.33
N LEU A 59 -1.34 -1.58 -0.37
CA LEU A 59 -1.33 -0.82 -1.62
C LEU A 59 -0.06 -1.09 -2.44
N PHE A 60 1.11 -1.08 -1.80
CA PHE A 60 2.37 -1.36 -2.48
C PHE A 60 2.44 -2.82 -2.96
N ASN A 61 2.01 -3.78 -2.16
CA ASN A 61 1.93 -5.18 -2.59
C ASN A 61 1.07 -5.37 -3.85
N VAL A 62 -0.08 -4.69 -3.92
CA VAL A 62 -0.92 -4.76 -5.13
C VAL A 62 -0.27 -4.04 -6.31
N ALA A 63 0.45 -2.94 -6.10
CA ALA A 63 1.22 -2.31 -7.18
C ALA A 63 2.27 -3.28 -7.77
N ALA A 64 2.98 -4.03 -6.92
CA ALA A 64 3.92 -5.05 -7.36
C ALA A 64 3.23 -6.20 -8.11
N GLU A 65 2.09 -6.69 -7.61
CA GLU A 65 1.32 -7.75 -8.29
C GLU A 65 0.82 -7.29 -9.66
N LEU A 66 0.30 -6.07 -9.77
CA LEU A 66 -0.17 -5.52 -11.04
C LEU A 66 0.98 -5.33 -12.04
N ALA A 67 2.15 -4.87 -11.59
CA ALA A 67 3.34 -4.79 -12.44
C ALA A 67 3.78 -6.19 -12.93
N GLN A 68 3.69 -7.21 -12.08
CA GLN A 68 3.94 -8.59 -12.47
C GLN A 68 2.93 -9.09 -13.51
N LEU A 69 1.64 -8.76 -13.36
CA LEU A 69 0.62 -9.11 -14.33
C LEU A 69 0.85 -8.45 -15.70
N GLU A 70 1.36 -7.21 -15.75
CA GLU A 70 1.77 -6.58 -17.01
C GLU A 70 2.93 -7.33 -17.68
N VAL A 71 3.96 -7.69 -16.90
CA VAL A 71 5.11 -8.47 -17.42
C VAL A 71 4.65 -9.82 -17.97
N ASP A 72 3.84 -10.54 -17.20
CA ASP A 72 3.30 -11.83 -17.61
C ASP A 72 2.39 -11.70 -18.83
N GLY A 73 1.54 -10.67 -18.89
CA GLY A 73 0.67 -10.37 -20.02
C GLY A 73 1.46 -10.17 -21.31
N ASN A 74 2.46 -9.27 -21.27
CA ASN A 74 3.32 -8.99 -22.42
C ASN A 74 4.10 -10.24 -22.89
N ARG A 75 4.51 -11.10 -21.96
CA ARG A 75 5.19 -12.36 -22.25
C ARG A 75 4.27 -13.41 -22.88
N LEU A 76 3.04 -13.51 -22.37
CA LEU A 76 2.07 -14.52 -22.82
C LEU A 76 1.38 -14.15 -24.13
N PHE A 77 1.26 -12.85 -24.41
CA PHE A 77 0.56 -12.31 -25.58
C PHE A 77 1.45 -11.35 -26.40
N PRO A 78 2.58 -11.83 -26.99
CA PRO A 78 3.57 -10.97 -27.65
C PRO A 78 3.09 -10.32 -28.97
N ASP A 79 1.94 -10.75 -29.49
CA ASP A 79 1.33 -10.17 -30.69
C ASP A 79 0.34 -9.03 -30.36
N GLU A 80 -0.03 -8.85 -29.09
CA GLU A 80 -0.87 -7.75 -28.61
C GLU A 80 0.01 -6.51 -28.30
N PRO A 81 -0.56 -5.30 -28.27
CA PRO A 81 0.15 -4.12 -27.80
C PRO A 81 0.63 -4.30 -26.36
N GLU A 82 1.89 -3.96 -26.10
CA GLU A 82 2.44 -4.05 -24.74
C GLU A 82 1.79 -3.02 -23.81
N GLU A 83 1.42 -3.47 -22.62
CA GLU A 83 0.84 -2.64 -21.56
C GLU A 83 1.89 -2.34 -20.48
N TYR A 84 1.93 -1.08 -20.06
CA TYR A 84 2.95 -0.51 -19.16
C TYR A 84 2.37 0.53 -18.19
N GLU A 85 1.05 0.59 -18.02
CA GLU A 85 0.40 1.67 -17.28
C GLU A 85 0.88 1.74 -15.83
N VAL A 86 0.88 0.59 -15.14
CA VAL A 86 1.28 0.48 -13.73
C VAL A 86 2.79 0.68 -13.59
N ARG A 87 3.58 0.04 -14.46
CA ARG A 87 5.04 0.21 -14.43
C ARG A 87 5.47 1.64 -14.74
N TYR A 88 4.75 2.36 -15.60
CA TYR A 88 4.97 3.78 -15.85
C TYR A 88 4.71 4.60 -14.58
N THR A 89 3.59 4.37 -13.89
CA THR A 89 3.29 5.06 -12.63
C THR A 89 4.34 4.78 -11.55
N ILE A 90 4.84 3.54 -11.46
CA ILE A 90 5.92 3.18 -10.51
C ILE A 90 7.19 3.97 -10.84
N LEU A 91 7.64 3.99 -12.10
CA LEU A 91 8.84 4.72 -12.48
C LEU A 91 8.70 6.23 -12.25
N GLU A 92 7.53 6.80 -12.51
CA GLU A 92 7.25 8.22 -12.26
C GLU A 92 7.41 8.55 -10.77
N ALA A 93 6.77 7.76 -9.90
CA ALA A 93 6.88 7.93 -8.45
C ALA A 93 8.32 7.74 -7.93
N VAL A 94 9.06 6.74 -8.42
CA VAL A 94 10.47 6.51 -8.01
C VAL A 94 11.35 7.65 -8.52
N SER A 95 11.11 8.14 -9.74
CA SER A 95 11.85 9.28 -10.29
C SER A 95 11.69 10.52 -9.42
N GLU A 96 10.46 10.85 -9.00
CA GLU A 96 10.21 11.97 -8.08
C GLU A 96 10.92 11.80 -6.74
N LEU A 97 10.91 10.57 -6.19
CA LEU A 97 11.61 10.24 -4.94
C LEU A 97 13.13 10.43 -5.07
N LEU A 98 13.74 9.91 -6.13
CA LEU A 98 15.18 10.02 -6.38
C LEU A 98 15.60 11.48 -6.61
N GLU A 99 14.80 12.26 -7.33
CA GLU A 99 15.03 13.69 -7.53
C GLU A 99 15.01 14.46 -6.21
N ALA A 100 14.09 14.12 -5.30
CA ALA A 100 13.99 14.73 -3.98
C ALA A 100 15.21 14.43 -3.08
N ASP A 101 15.77 13.21 -3.18
CA ASP A 101 16.97 12.80 -2.43
C ASP A 101 18.29 13.23 -3.11
N GLY A 102 18.23 13.73 -4.35
CA GLY A 102 19.39 14.12 -5.14
C GLY A 102 20.21 12.94 -5.66
N ALA A 103 19.58 11.77 -5.77
CA ALA A 103 20.16 10.55 -6.34
C ALA A 103 20.15 10.58 -7.88
N GLU A 104 20.98 9.74 -8.50
CA GLU A 104 21.05 9.63 -9.97
C GLU A 104 19.96 8.66 -10.50
N LEU A 105 19.30 9.04 -11.60
CA LEU A 105 18.22 8.28 -12.27
C LEU A 105 18.74 7.06 -13.07
N ASP A 106 20.04 6.79 -13.05
CA ASP A 106 20.65 5.65 -13.76
C ASP A 106 20.34 4.29 -13.13
N GLN A 107 19.62 4.30 -12.00
CA GLN A 107 19.16 3.12 -11.27
C GLN A 107 17.76 2.63 -11.70
N LEU A 108 17.06 3.37 -12.57
CA LEU A 108 15.73 2.97 -13.02
C LEU A 108 15.82 1.87 -14.10
N PRO A 109 15.03 0.77 -13.99
CA PRO A 109 14.98 -0.23 -15.04
C PRO A 109 14.33 0.33 -16.32
N ASP A 110 14.63 -0.30 -17.46
CA ASP A 110 13.90 -0.03 -18.71
C ASP A 110 12.40 -0.36 -18.50
N ILE A 111 11.49 0.45 -19.03
CA ILE A 111 10.05 0.19 -18.96
C ILE A 111 9.68 -1.19 -19.55
N ALA A 112 10.44 -1.66 -20.54
CA ALA A 112 10.28 -2.97 -21.16
C ALA A 112 10.97 -4.11 -20.41
N CYS A 113 11.58 -3.85 -19.25
CA CYS A 113 12.22 -4.88 -18.41
C CYS A 113 11.21 -5.96 -18.01
N ASP A 114 11.58 -7.22 -18.20
CA ASP A 114 10.79 -8.41 -17.87
C ASP A 114 11.24 -9.10 -16.57
N ASP A 115 12.18 -8.50 -15.84
CA ASP A 115 12.63 -9.00 -14.53
C ASP A 115 11.68 -8.55 -13.42
N HIS A 116 10.93 -9.48 -12.86
CA HIS A 116 10.02 -9.21 -11.74
C HIS A 116 10.76 -8.65 -10.51
N SER A 117 12.01 -9.04 -10.28
CA SER A 117 12.78 -8.59 -9.12
C SER A 117 13.14 -7.11 -9.22
N GLU A 118 13.35 -6.57 -10.42
CA GLU A 118 13.58 -5.14 -10.63
C GLU A 118 12.33 -4.33 -10.27
N TRP A 119 11.16 -4.78 -10.72
CA TRP A 119 9.88 -4.11 -10.41
C TRP A 119 9.52 -4.21 -8.93
N GLN A 120 9.75 -5.36 -8.31
CA GLN A 120 9.58 -5.54 -6.88
C GLN A 120 10.47 -4.57 -6.10
N LEU A 121 11.75 -4.45 -6.47
CA LEU A 121 12.68 -3.52 -5.82
C LEU A 121 12.20 -2.06 -5.94
N MET A 122 11.69 -1.64 -7.10
CA MET A 122 11.16 -0.28 -7.27
C MET A 122 9.97 0.00 -6.34
N VAL A 123 9.08 -0.98 -6.18
CA VAL A 123 7.95 -0.86 -5.26
C VAL A 123 8.41 -0.87 -3.80
N GLU A 124 9.40 -1.70 -3.45
CA GLU A 124 10.01 -1.72 -2.11
C GLU A 124 10.65 -0.36 -1.78
N CYS A 125 11.37 0.27 -2.72
CA CYS A 125 11.92 1.61 -2.51
C CYS A 125 10.85 2.67 -2.24
N LEU A 126 9.69 2.59 -2.90
CA LEU A 126 8.56 3.47 -2.62
C LEU A 126 7.92 3.17 -1.26
N ALA A 127 7.81 1.90 -0.91
CA ALA A 127 7.31 1.47 0.38
C ALA A 127 8.20 1.98 1.51
N ASP A 128 9.52 1.81 1.44
CA ASP A 128 10.52 2.28 2.41
C ASP A 128 10.54 3.81 2.57
N ALA A 129 10.09 4.56 1.56
CA ALA A 129 9.97 6.01 1.64
C ALA A 129 8.78 6.45 2.52
N VAL A 130 7.81 5.57 2.72
CA VAL A 130 6.56 5.85 3.45
C VAL A 130 6.51 5.10 4.77
N LEU A 131 6.83 3.80 4.74
CA LEU A 131 6.88 2.89 5.87
C LEU A 131 8.26 2.95 6.51
N TRP A 132 8.31 3.18 7.83
CA TRP A 132 9.57 3.23 8.57
C TRP A 132 10.10 1.84 8.96
N ASP A 133 9.18 0.89 9.16
CA ASP A 133 9.46 -0.51 9.48
C ASP A 133 8.21 -1.37 9.13
N ASP A 134 8.34 -2.67 9.39
CA ASP A 134 7.29 -3.66 9.20
C ASP A 134 6.62 -4.07 10.53
N ASP A 135 6.57 -3.17 11.52
CA ASP A 135 6.04 -3.50 12.84
C ASP A 135 4.57 -3.93 12.79
N PHE A 136 3.82 -3.50 11.77
CA PHE A 136 2.43 -3.93 11.53
C PHE A 136 2.31 -5.47 11.37
N GLU A 137 3.36 -6.19 10.98
CA GLU A 137 3.38 -7.65 10.89
C GLU A 137 3.49 -8.34 12.26
N LEU A 138 3.93 -7.64 13.30
CA LEU A 138 4.14 -8.22 14.63
C LEU A 138 2.84 -8.42 15.41
N GLY A 139 1.69 -7.96 14.89
CA GLY A 139 0.39 -8.01 15.56
C GLY A 139 0.05 -9.38 16.11
N ASP A 140 0.10 -10.42 15.27
CA ASP A 140 -0.22 -11.79 15.66
C ASP A 140 0.73 -12.36 16.72
N VAL A 141 2.01 -11.98 16.66
CA VAL A 141 3.02 -12.42 17.62
C VAL A 141 2.76 -11.82 19.01
N LEU A 142 2.31 -10.56 19.06
CA LEU A 142 2.07 -9.84 20.31
C LEU A 142 0.72 -10.18 20.96
N VAL A 143 -0.27 -10.60 20.18
CA VAL A 143 -1.61 -10.94 20.69
C VAL A 143 -1.60 -12.16 21.61
N ASP A 144 -0.73 -13.13 21.32
CA ASP A 144 -0.61 -14.36 22.12
C ASP A 144 0.34 -14.24 23.32
N GLU A 145 1.02 -13.09 23.47
CA GLU A 145 1.96 -12.85 24.56
C GLU A 145 1.28 -12.35 25.85
N ASP A 146 1.93 -12.58 26.99
CA ASP A 146 1.49 -11.96 28.23
C ASP A 146 1.57 -10.43 28.09
N PRO A 147 0.56 -9.67 28.57
CA PRO A 147 0.54 -8.22 28.42
C PRO A 147 1.81 -7.51 28.91
N ASP A 148 2.44 -7.98 29.98
CA ASP A 148 3.67 -7.39 30.49
C ASP A 148 4.86 -7.65 29.55
N ASP A 149 4.92 -8.84 28.93
CA ASP A 149 5.94 -9.21 27.96
C ASP A 149 5.75 -8.47 26.63
N ALA A 150 4.50 -8.33 26.16
CA ALA A 150 4.13 -7.57 24.96
C ALA A 150 4.48 -6.07 25.12
N HIS A 151 4.18 -5.48 26.28
CA HIS A 151 4.57 -4.10 26.58
C HIS A 151 6.09 -3.91 26.57
N ALA A 152 6.83 -4.81 27.24
CA ALA A 152 8.28 -4.75 27.27
C ALA A 152 8.90 -4.87 25.86
N ARG A 153 8.29 -5.69 25.00
CA ARG A 153 8.71 -5.85 23.61
C ARG A 153 8.44 -4.61 22.76
N LYS A 154 7.26 -4.01 22.88
CA LYS A 154 6.94 -2.74 22.23
C LYS A 154 7.91 -1.63 22.64
N GLU A 155 8.20 -1.51 23.95
CA GLU A 155 9.20 -0.56 24.44
C GLU A 155 10.60 -0.83 23.88
N MET A 156 10.96 -2.10 23.71
CA MET A 156 12.27 -2.49 23.15
C MET A 156 12.40 -2.12 21.67
N PHE A 157 11.33 -2.23 20.88
CA PHE A 157 11.30 -1.87 19.46
C PHE A 157 10.97 -0.40 19.22
N GLY A 158 10.48 0.33 20.23
CA GLY A 158 10.07 1.72 20.10
C GLY A 158 8.64 1.90 19.57
N ILE A 159 7.84 0.83 19.57
CA ILE A 159 6.45 0.83 19.12
C ILE A 159 5.55 1.55 20.12
N ASP A 160 4.70 2.45 19.64
CA ASP A 160 3.71 3.11 20.50
C ASP A 160 2.76 2.09 21.14
N GLN A 161 2.39 2.32 22.41
CA GLN A 161 1.54 1.38 23.13
C GLN A 161 0.16 1.21 22.47
N ASN A 162 -0.33 2.26 21.81
CA ASN A 162 -1.62 2.26 21.14
C ASN A 162 -1.56 1.80 19.68
N TYR A 163 -0.37 1.56 19.13
CA TYR A 163 -0.13 1.27 17.71
C TYR A 163 -0.99 0.11 17.17
N PHE A 164 -1.06 -1.01 17.91
CA PHE A 164 -1.89 -2.18 17.56
C PHE A 164 -3.33 -2.11 18.08
N THR A 165 -3.68 -1.07 18.85
CA THR A 165 -5.02 -0.93 19.47
C THR A 165 -5.86 0.17 18.82
N ALA A 166 -5.36 0.77 17.74
CA ALA A 166 -6.12 1.70 16.94
C ALA A 166 -7.44 1.06 16.49
N ILE A 167 -8.50 1.85 16.49
CA ILE A 167 -9.84 1.38 16.09
C ILE A 167 -10.08 1.88 14.67
N ALA A 168 -10.17 0.95 13.73
CA ALA A 168 -10.52 1.31 12.35
C ALA A 168 -11.90 1.99 12.31
N PRO A 169 -12.10 2.98 11.41
CA PRO A 169 -13.43 3.53 11.19
C PRO A 169 -14.38 2.43 10.69
N ASP A 170 -15.63 2.44 11.16
CA ASP A 170 -16.67 1.49 10.74
C ASP A 170 -17.83 2.25 10.08
N PRO A 171 -17.69 2.65 8.79
CA PRO A 171 -18.70 3.43 8.10
C PRO A 171 -19.93 2.59 7.76
N SER A 172 -21.10 3.22 7.75
CA SER A 172 -22.31 2.61 7.23
C SER A 172 -22.25 2.41 5.70
N ASP A 173 -23.11 1.54 5.15
CA ASP A 173 -23.20 1.32 3.70
C ASP A 173 -23.41 2.60 2.87
N GLN A 174 -24.07 3.61 3.45
CA GLN A 174 -24.28 4.89 2.78
C GLN A 174 -22.99 5.73 2.74
N GLU A 175 -22.16 5.64 3.77
CA GLU A 175 -20.87 6.29 3.85
C GLU A 175 -19.87 5.58 2.94
N VAL A 176 -19.85 4.24 2.92
CA VAL A 176 -19.03 3.45 1.99
C VAL A 176 -19.24 3.85 0.54
N LYS A 177 -20.48 4.08 0.11
CA LYS A 177 -20.76 4.55 -1.26
C LYS A 177 -20.12 5.91 -1.58
N LYS A 178 -20.05 6.80 -0.59
CA LYS A 178 -19.39 8.11 -0.75
C LYS A 178 -17.88 7.93 -0.76
N ILE A 179 -17.36 7.08 0.12
CA ILE A 179 -15.94 6.73 0.20
C ILE A 179 -15.44 6.16 -1.14
N ILE A 180 -16.14 5.19 -1.72
CA ILE A 180 -15.77 4.60 -3.02
C ILE A 180 -15.83 5.65 -4.14
N ALA A 181 -16.83 6.54 -4.11
CA ALA A 181 -16.92 7.61 -5.11
C ALA A 181 -15.73 8.57 -5.00
N GLU A 182 -15.33 8.93 -3.78
CA GLU A 182 -14.17 9.80 -3.54
C GLU A 182 -12.84 9.12 -3.90
N LEU A 183 -12.65 7.85 -3.54
CA LEU A 183 -11.47 7.07 -3.94
C LEU A 183 -11.28 7.01 -5.46
N ARG A 184 -12.37 7.00 -6.23
CA ARG A 184 -12.30 7.04 -7.69
C ARG A 184 -11.81 8.38 -8.22
N ASP A 185 -12.04 9.49 -7.52
CA ASP A 185 -11.53 10.79 -7.92
C ASP A 185 -9.99 10.83 -7.86
N TYR A 186 -9.38 10.08 -6.93
CA TYR A 186 -7.93 9.86 -6.88
C TYR A 186 -7.40 8.89 -7.95
N CYS A 187 -8.27 8.17 -8.66
CA CYS A 187 -7.87 7.19 -9.67
C CYS A 187 -7.85 7.74 -11.10
N VAL A 188 -8.36 8.96 -11.33
CA VAL A 188 -8.41 9.56 -12.66
C VAL A 188 -7.08 10.26 -12.93
N PRO A 189 -6.28 9.83 -13.91
CA PRO A 189 -5.04 10.52 -14.24
C PRO A 189 -5.34 11.93 -14.76
N TYR A 190 -4.52 12.90 -14.34
CA TYR A 190 -4.47 14.24 -14.93
C TYR A 190 -3.87 14.21 -16.35
#